data_AF-X0R1E0-F1
#
_entry.id   AF-X0R1E0-F1
#
_cell.length_a   1.000
_cell.length_b   1.000
_cell.length_c   1.000
_cell.angle_alpha   90.00
_cell.angle_beta   90.00
_cell.angle_gamma   90.00
#
_symmetry.space_group_name_H-M   'P 1'
#
loop_
_entity.id
_entity.type
_entity.pdbx_description
1 polymer ?
#
loop_
_entity_poly.entity_id
_entity_poly.type
_entity_poly.pdbx_seq_one_letter_code
_entity_poly.pdbx_strand_id
1 'polypeptide(L)'
;MLRGNELNEALENELKDMVQEGIEKAPISNTALHKRLIAKGHIKGGLSTLSTPERKALIQRYTTEQLLPLNLNEKEEQLYVNKKTRQALLDTNKGLKERITELEDELNQNTVTLIEIINQVKLKTNLELDDLLAPYLISEFKSQSNLKKL
;
A
#
# COMPACT_ATOMS: atom_id res chain seq x y z
N MET A 1 27.20 23.07 -8.18
CA MET A 1 27.44 21.93 -7.28
C MET A 1 27.15 22.42 -5.89
N LEU A 2 26.07 21.92 -5.29
CA LEU A 2 25.57 22.46 -4.02
C LEU A 2 26.46 21.96 -2.88
N ARG A 3 26.66 22.80 -1.86
CA ARG A 3 27.50 22.48 -0.68
C ARG A 3 26.81 22.97 0.58
N GLY A 4 27.12 22.34 1.72
CA GLY A 4 26.57 22.74 3.01
C GLY A 4 25.04 22.63 3.06
N ASN A 5 24.38 23.69 3.51
CA ASN A 5 22.93 23.75 3.73
C ASN A 5 22.12 23.63 2.43
N GLU A 6 22.59 24.22 1.34
CA GLU A 6 21.91 24.13 0.03
C GLU A 6 21.82 22.68 -0.48
N LEU A 7 22.83 21.86 -0.15
CA LEU A 7 22.80 20.43 -0.47
C LEU A 7 21.82 19.67 0.43
N ASN A 8 21.65 20.10 1.68
CA ASN A 8 20.69 19.49 2.60
C ASN A 8 19.25 19.78 2.15
N GLU A 9 18.97 21.01 1.72
CA GLU A 9 17.65 21.40 1.17
C GLU A 9 17.34 20.63 -0.13
N ALA A 10 18.29 20.56 -1.07
CA ALA A 10 18.10 19.79 -2.29
C ALA A 10 17.88 18.30 -2.01
N LEU A 11 18.57 17.75 -1.02
CA LEU A 11 18.39 16.36 -0.58
C LEU A 11 17.01 16.15 0.04
N GLU A 12 16.55 17.07 0.89
CA GLU A 12 15.22 17.00 1.49
C GLU A 12 14.11 17.09 0.44
N ASN A 13 14.22 18.01 -0.51
CA ASN A 13 13.27 18.14 -1.61
C ASN A 13 13.22 16.87 -2.47
N GLU A 14 14.39 16.30 -2.78
CA GLU A 14 14.47 15.03 -3.50
C GLU A 14 13.80 13.88 -2.73
N LEU A 15 13.98 13.82 -1.42
CA LEU A 15 13.34 12.81 -0.58
C LEU A 15 11.81 12.98 -0.55
N LYS A 16 11.31 14.22 -0.50
CA LYS A 16 9.86 14.50 -0.60
C LYS A 16 9.30 14.04 -1.94
N ASP A 17 10.00 14.32 -3.05
CA ASP A 17 9.60 13.85 -4.38
C ASP A 17 9.53 12.31 -4.41
N MET A 18 10.52 11.62 -3.83
CA MET A 18 10.55 10.15 -3.75
C MET A 18 9.40 9.57 -2.91
N VAL A 19 9.01 10.25 -1.82
CA VAL A 19 7.84 9.85 -1.03
C VAL A 19 6.55 9.99 -1.86
N GLN A 20 6.39 11.10 -2.58
CA GLN A 20 5.20 11.34 -3.42
C GLN A 20 5.09 10.37 -4.59
N GLU A 21 6.20 10.02 -5.24
CA GLU A 21 6.22 9.03 -6.32
C GLU A 21 5.89 7.62 -5.84
N GLY A 22 6.07 7.35 -4.54
CA GLY A 22 5.77 6.09 -3.91
C GLY A 22 6.86 5.02 -4.09
N ILE A 23 6.76 3.98 -3.27
CA ILE A 23 7.76 2.91 -3.15
C ILE A 23 7.93 2.12 -4.44
N GLU A 24 6.84 1.96 -5.20
CA GLU A 24 6.82 1.19 -6.45
C GLU A 24 7.69 1.84 -7.53
N LYS A 25 7.75 3.18 -7.57
CA LYS A 25 8.49 3.94 -8.59
C LYS A 25 9.84 4.45 -8.08
N ALA A 26 9.88 5.04 -6.90
CA ALA A 26 11.05 5.75 -6.37
C ALA A 26 11.37 5.35 -4.93
N PRO A 27 11.89 4.14 -4.72
CA PRO A 27 12.17 3.70 -3.37
C PRO A 27 13.40 4.37 -2.77
N ILE A 28 13.25 4.84 -1.53
CA ILE A 28 14.31 5.55 -0.85
C ILE A 28 15.42 4.58 -0.46
N SER A 29 16.61 4.83 -0.99
CA SER A 29 17.86 4.18 -0.60
C SER A 29 19.02 5.12 -0.89
N ASN A 30 20.11 5.01 -0.11
CA ASN A 30 21.31 5.83 -0.32
C ASN A 30 21.81 5.79 -1.77
N THR A 31 21.72 4.62 -2.42
CA THR A 31 22.11 4.43 -3.81
C THR A 31 21.15 5.07 -4.80
N ALA A 32 19.83 4.97 -4.58
CA ALA A 32 18.83 5.54 -5.48
C ALA A 32 18.84 7.07 -5.40
N LEU A 33 18.83 7.61 -4.18
CA LEU A 33 18.93 9.04 -3.91
C LEU A 33 20.20 9.63 -4.53
N HIS A 34 21.36 8.98 -4.34
CA HIS A 34 22.62 9.41 -4.94
C HIS A 34 22.56 9.50 -6.46
N LYS A 35 22.00 8.47 -7.13
CA LYS A 35 21.83 8.47 -8.59
C LYS A 35 20.95 9.64 -9.06
N ARG A 36 19.84 9.93 -8.38
CA ARG A 36 18.95 11.05 -8.72
C ARG A 36 19.64 12.40 -8.53
N LEU A 37 20.35 12.58 -7.42
CA LEU A 37 21.11 13.82 -7.14
C LEU A 37 22.25 14.03 -8.15
N ILE A 38 22.89 12.97 -8.65
CA ILE A 38 23.85 13.07 -9.76
C ILE A 38 23.14 13.45 -11.06
N ALA A 39 22.03 12.81 -11.39
CA ALA A 39 21.28 13.07 -12.62
C ALA A 39 20.78 14.52 -12.70
N LYS A 40 20.37 15.10 -11.56
CA LYS A 40 19.99 16.51 -11.45
C LYS A 40 21.20 17.48 -11.34
N GLY A 41 22.43 16.97 -11.30
CA GLY A 41 23.65 17.77 -11.25
C GLY A 41 23.95 18.42 -9.89
N HIS A 42 23.23 18.03 -8.83
CA HIS A 42 23.41 18.59 -7.49
C HIS A 42 24.75 18.15 -6.86
N ILE A 43 25.17 16.91 -7.11
CA ILE A 43 26.41 16.32 -6.59
C ILE A 43 27.28 15.72 -7.71
N LYS A 44 28.60 15.77 -7.54
CA LYS A 44 29.61 15.06 -8.38
C LYS A 44 30.45 14.06 -7.57
N GLY A 45 30.24 13.98 -6.25
CA GLY A 45 30.98 13.09 -5.36
C GLY A 45 30.36 11.70 -5.25
N GLY A 46 31.07 10.77 -4.59
CA GLY A 46 30.57 9.42 -4.33
C GLY A 46 29.51 9.37 -3.22
N LEU A 47 29.08 8.16 -2.85
CA LEU A 47 28.11 7.93 -1.76
C LEU A 47 28.55 8.52 -0.41
N SER A 48 29.86 8.75 -0.23
CA SER A 48 30.42 9.42 0.95
C SER A 48 29.79 10.80 1.22
N THR A 49 29.27 11.47 0.19
CA THR A 49 28.53 12.74 0.33
C THR A 49 27.23 12.61 1.13
N LEU A 50 26.63 11.42 1.15
CA LEU A 50 25.42 11.10 1.92
C LEU A 50 25.73 10.43 3.28
N SER A 51 27.00 10.17 3.57
CA SER A 51 27.41 9.40 4.76
C SER A 51 27.50 10.21 6.05
N THR A 52 27.29 11.53 6.01
CA THR A 52 27.27 12.40 7.18
C THR A 52 26.10 12.04 8.12
N PRO A 53 26.26 12.09 9.45
CA PRO A 53 25.22 11.69 10.42
C PRO A 53 23.87 12.38 10.18
N GLU A 54 23.88 13.69 9.95
CA GLU A 54 22.67 14.48 9.68
C GLU A 54 21.90 13.98 8.45
N ARG A 55 22.61 13.79 7.33
CA ARG A 55 22.01 13.28 6.08
C ARG A 55 21.52 11.85 6.21
N LYS A 56 22.22 11.00 6.97
CA LYS A 56 21.75 9.64 7.27
C LYS A 56 20.45 9.65 8.06
N ALA A 57 20.37 10.48 9.10
CA ALA A 57 19.16 10.62 9.90
C ALA A 57 17.98 11.13 9.05
N LEU A 58 18.24 12.10 8.16
CA LEU A 58 17.25 12.62 7.23
C LEU A 58 16.74 11.54 6.27
N ILE A 59 17.64 10.78 5.65
CA ILE A 59 17.26 9.68 4.75
C ILE A 59 16.46 8.61 5.50
N GLN A 60 16.88 8.23 6.71
CA GLN A 60 16.15 7.26 7.53
C GLN A 60 14.73 7.73 7.84
N ARG A 61 14.57 8.99 8.27
CA ARG A 61 13.25 9.57 8.55
C ARG A 61 12.31 9.44 7.36
N TYR A 62 12.74 9.87 6.17
CA TYR A 62 11.91 9.78 4.97
C TYR A 62 11.74 8.34 4.48
N THR A 63 12.70 7.44 4.74
CA THR A 63 12.53 6.01 4.47
C THR A 63 11.40 5.43 5.34
N THR A 64 11.39 5.75 6.63
CA THR A 64 10.31 5.34 7.55
C THR A 64 8.99 5.97 7.13
N GLU A 65 8.97 7.25 6.75
CA GLU A 65 7.76 7.92 6.26
C GLU A 65 7.21 7.26 5.00
N GLN A 66 8.08 6.84 4.09
CA GLN A 66 7.68 6.07 2.91
C GLN A 66 7.10 4.70 3.29
N LEU A 67 7.55 4.11 4.40
CA LEU A 67 7.09 2.81 4.90
C LEU A 67 5.85 2.88 5.79
N LEU A 68 5.53 4.03 6.39
CA LEU A 68 4.37 4.19 7.29
C LEU A 68 3.05 3.66 6.69
N PRO A 69 2.70 3.95 5.42
CA PRO A 69 1.46 3.45 4.83
C PRO A 69 1.39 1.92 4.70
N LEU A 70 2.52 1.22 4.80
CA LEU A 70 2.57 -0.24 4.71
C LEU A 70 2.27 -0.95 6.04
N ASN A 71 2.21 -0.23 7.18
CA ASN A 71 1.99 -0.80 8.52
C ASN A 71 2.81 -2.08 8.78
N LEU A 72 4.10 -2.05 8.41
CA LEU A 72 5.00 -3.19 8.57
C LEU A 72 5.37 -3.40 10.05
N ASN A 73 5.50 -4.66 10.46
CA ASN A 73 6.08 -4.99 11.76
C ASN A 73 7.60 -4.76 11.75
N GLU A 74 8.23 -4.58 12.92
CA GLU A 74 9.69 -4.33 13.04
C GLU A 74 10.56 -5.36 12.28
N LYS A 75 10.13 -6.63 12.25
CA LYS A 75 10.80 -7.69 11.49
C LYS A 75 10.71 -7.46 9.98
N GLU A 76 9.58 -6.98 9.50
CA GLU A 76 9.31 -6.71 8.08
C GLU A 76 10.04 -5.45 7.63
N GLU A 77 10.14 -4.42 8.49
CA GLU A 77 10.99 -3.25 8.24
C GLU A 77 12.47 -3.63 8.13
N GLN A 78 12.98 -4.48 9.03
CA GLN A 78 14.36 -4.97 8.95
C GLN A 78 14.61 -5.81 7.68
N LEU A 79 13.63 -6.62 7.28
CA LEU A 79 13.68 -7.39 6.04
C LEU A 79 13.64 -6.48 4.80
N TYR A 80 12.89 -5.37 4.85
CA TYR A 80 12.85 -4.36 3.80
C TYR A 80 14.21 -3.71 3.56
N VAL A 81 14.92 -3.35 4.63
CA VAL A 81 16.28 -2.79 4.55
C VAL A 81 17.26 -3.78 3.87
N ASN A 82 17.00 -5.08 3.95
CA ASN A 82 17.87 -6.15 3.46
C ASN A 82 17.81 -6.40 1.93
N LYS A 83 17.14 -5.54 1.15
CA LYS A 83 17.11 -5.47 -0.34
C LYS A 83 16.66 -6.70 -1.15
N LYS A 84 17.10 -7.93 -0.83
CA LYS A 84 16.66 -9.17 -1.50
C LYS A 84 15.24 -9.57 -1.08
N THR A 85 14.89 -9.38 0.19
CA THR A 85 13.53 -9.65 0.70
C THR A 85 12.53 -8.59 0.26
N ARG A 86 13.02 -7.39 -0.07
CA ARG A 86 12.18 -6.27 -0.51
C ARG A 86 11.46 -6.51 -1.83
N GLN A 87 12.13 -7.11 -2.82
CA GLN A 87 11.49 -7.43 -4.09
C GLN A 87 10.40 -8.49 -3.90
N ALA A 88 10.69 -9.54 -3.13
CA ALA A 88 9.72 -10.58 -2.81
C ALA A 88 8.48 -10.03 -2.07
N LEU A 89 8.66 -9.08 -1.14
CA LEU A 89 7.54 -8.44 -0.44
C LEU A 89 6.69 -7.54 -1.35
N LEU A 90 7.31 -6.84 -2.30
CA LEU A 90 6.57 -6.02 -3.27
C LEU A 90 5.79 -6.91 -4.24
N ASP A 91 6.40 -8.01 -4.71
CA ASP A 91 5.76 -8.96 -5.61
C ASP A 91 4.57 -9.67 -4.92
N THR A 92 4.73 -10.07 -3.65
CA THR A 92 3.63 -10.67 -2.88
C THR A 92 2.52 -9.67 -2.60
N ASN A 93 2.84 -8.42 -2.23
CA ASN A 93 1.83 -7.39 -1.98
C ASN A 93 1.04 -7.06 -3.25
N LYS A 94 1.73 -6.99 -4.40
CA LYS A 94 1.08 -6.84 -5.71
C LYS A 94 0.13 -8.01 -5.99
N GLY A 95 0.58 -9.25 -5.82
CA GLY A 95 -0.26 -10.43 -6.01
C GLY A 95 -1.46 -10.48 -5.04
N LEU A 96 -1.29 -10.01 -3.80
CA LEU A 96 -2.40 -9.89 -2.85
C LEU A 96 -3.43 -8.86 -3.28
N LYS A 97 -3.00 -7.69 -3.80
CA LYS A 97 -3.92 -6.68 -4.35
C LYS A 97 -4.68 -7.21 -5.56
N GLU A 98 -4.00 -7.89 -6.48
CA GLU A 98 -4.63 -8.53 -7.63
C GLU A 98 -5.67 -9.57 -7.18
N ARG A 99 -5.35 -10.38 -6.16
CA ARG A 99 -6.29 -11.36 -5.62
C ARG A 99 -7.50 -10.74 -4.93
N ILE A 100 -7.32 -9.61 -4.25
CA ILE A 100 -8.44 -8.86 -3.66
C ILE A 100 -9.38 -8.39 -4.77
N THR A 101 -8.84 -7.79 -5.84
CA THR A 101 -9.69 -7.35 -6.96
C THR A 101 -10.42 -8.51 -7.64
N GLU A 102 -9.76 -9.66 -7.82
CA GLU A 102 -10.42 -10.87 -8.35
C GLU A 102 -11.57 -11.34 -7.45
N LEU A 103 -11.35 -11.37 -6.12
CA LEU A 103 -12.37 -11.79 -5.17
C LEU A 103 -13.55 -10.81 -5.10
N GLU A 104 -13.30 -9.51 -5.22
CA GLU A 104 -14.35 -8.49 -5.32
C GLU A 104 -15.19 -8.67 -6.58
N ASP A 105 -14.55 -8.96 -7.72
CA ASP A 105 -15.24 -9.25 -8.98
C ASP A 105 -16.06 -10.55 -8.91
N GLU A 106 -15.50 -11.62 -8.35
CA GLU A 106 -16.21 -12.89 -8.12
C GLU A 106 -17.43 -12.68 -7.19
N LEU A 107 -17.28 -11.92 -6.11
CA LEU A 107 -18.37 -11.60 -5.20
C LEU A 107 -19.49 -10.80 -5.89
N ASN A 108 -19.11 -9.81 -6.70
CA ASN A 108 -20.06 -9.03 -7.49
C ASN A 108 -20.84 -9.91 -8.47
N GLN A 109 -20.17 -10.81 -9.19
CA GLN A 109 -20.82 -11.75 -10.11
C GLN A 109 -21.77 -12.70 -9.38
N ASN A 110 -21.34 -13.25 -8.24
CA ASN A 110 -22.18 -14.11 -7.41
C ASN A 110 -23.43 -13.37 -6.92
N THR A 111 -23.29 -12.10 -6.53
CA THR A 111 -24.40 -11.25 -6.08
C THR A 111 -25.41 -11.02 -7.20
N VAL A 112 -24.96 -10.67 -8.39
CA VAL A 112 -25.82 -10.49 -9.57
C VAL A 112 -26.54 -11.79 -9.92
N THR A 113 -25.82 -12.91 -9.93
CA THR A 113 -26.39 -14.24 -10.22
C THR A 113 -27.47 -14.62 -9.20
N LEU A 114 -27.24 -14.37 -7.91
CA LEU A 114 -28.24 -14.61 -6.87
C LEU A 114 -29.50 -13.76 -7.05
N ILE A 115 -29.35 -12.48 -7.43
CA ILE A 115 -30.48 -11.60 -7.74
C ILE A 115 -31.28 -12.16 -8.94
N GLU A 116 -30.60 -12.63 -9.98
CA GLU A 116 -31.26 -13.26 -11.13
C GLU A 116 -32.02 -14.53 -10.74
N ILE A 117 -31.43 -15.40 -9.92
CA ILE A 117 -32.10 -16.59 -9.39
C ILE A 117 -33.35 -16.19 -8.61
N ILE A 118 -33.23 -15.23 -7.68
CA ILE A 118 -34.36 -14.71 -6.89
C ILE A 118 -35.48 -14.22 -7.81
N ASN A 119 -35.15 -13.44 -8.83
CA ASN A 119 -36.12 -12.93 -9.79
C ASN A 119 -36.78 -14.06 -10.58
N GLN A 120 -36.02 -15.05 -11.04
CA GLN A 120 -36.56 -16.21 -11.74
C GLN A 120 -37.51 -17.03 -10.86
N VAL A 121 -37.20 -17.20 -9.58
CA VAL A 121 -38.08 -17.90 -8.64
C VAL A 121 -39.34 -17.09 -8.38
N LYS A 122 -39.23 -15.78 -8.12
CA LYS A 122 -40.40 -14.88 -7.95
C LYS A 122 -41.32 -14.88 -9.19
N LEU A 123 -40.76 -14.95 -10.41
CA LEU A 123 -41.56 -14.97 -11.65
C LEU A 123 -42.24 -16.32 -11.91
N LYS A 124 -41.63 -17.43 -11.50
CA LYS A 124 -42.11 -18.79 -11.81
C LYS A 124 -42.94 -19.42 -10.67
N THR A 125 -42.93 -18.83 -9.48
CA THR A 125 -43.59 -19.39 -8.30
C THR A 125 -44.34 -18.31 -7.53
N ASN A 126 -45.47 -18.65 -6.89
CA ASN A 126 -46.21 -17.77 -5.97
C ASN A 126 -45.56 -17.69 -4.58
N LEU A 127 -44.24 -17.86 -4.49
CA LEU A 127 -43.53 -17.90 -3.23
C LEU A 127 -43.19 -16.47 -2.79
N GLU A 128 -43.69 -16.04 -1.64
CA GLU A 128 -43.34 -14.74 -1.04
C GLU A 128 -41.92 -14.81 -0.45
N LEU A 129 -40.92 -14.69 -1.34
CA LEU A 129 -39.51 -14.82 -0.97
C LEU A 129 -39.06 -13.81 0.08
N ASP A 130 -39.68 -12.64 0.13
CA ASP A 130 -39.34 -11.58 1.07
C ASP A 130 -39.63 -12.02 2.52
N ASP A 131 -40.74 -12.74 2.73
CA ASP A 131 -41.10 -13.32 4.03
C ASP A 131 -40.17 -14.48 4.42
N LEU A 132 -39.72 -15.26 3.45
CA LEU A 132 -38.83 -16.39 3.68
C LEU A 132 -37.40 -15.96 4.03
N LEU A 133 -36.95 -14.84 3.45
CA LEU A 133 -35.61 -14.28 3.67
C LEU A 133 -35.54 -13.36 4.89
N ALA A 134 -36.65 -12.76 5.32
CA ALA A 134 -36.70 -11.83 6.44
C ALA A 134 -36.07 -12.36 7.75
N PRO A 135 -36.31 -13.61 8.20
CA PRO A 135 -35.71 -14.13 9.43
C PRO A 135 -34.17 -14.17 9.37
N TYR A 136 -33.64 -14.55 8.21
CA TYR A 136 -32.20 -14.66 7.99
C TYR A 136 -31.55 -13.27 7.94
N LEU A 137 -32.13 -12.32 7.20
CA LEU A 137 -31.69 -10.92 7.16
C LEU A 137 -31.68 -10.27 8.55
N ILE A 138 -32.72 -10.49 9.35
CA ILE A 138 -32.81 -9.95 10.71
C ILE A 138 -31.73 -10.55 11.62
N SER A 139 -31.49 -11.86 11.52
CA SER A 139 -30.44 -12.53 12.31
C SER A 139 -29.04 -12.06 11.94
N GLU A 140 -28.78 -11.80 10.66
CA GLU A 140 -27.50 -11.31 10.18
C GLU A 140 -27.26 -9.86 10.62
N PHE A 141 -28.28 -8.99 10.51
CA PHE A 141 -28.24 -7.61 11.02
C PHE A 141 -27.92 -7.55 12.52
N LYS A 142 -28.49 -8.47 13.31
CA LYS A 142 -28.19 -8.60 14.75
C LYS A 142 -26.74 -9.05 14.99
N SER A 143 -26.20 -9.96 14.18
CA SER A 143 -24.79 -10.39 14.31
C SER A 143 -23.81 -9.27 13.95
N GLN A 144 -24.05 -8.55 12.86
CA GLN A 144 -23.18 -7.43 12.44
C GLN A 144 -23.21 -6.25 13.42
N SER A 145 -24.36 -5.96 14.04
CA SER A 145 -24.47 -4.89 15.05
C SER A 145 -23.77 -5.22 16.38
N ASN A 146 -23.62 -6.51 16.70
CA ASN A 146 -22.81 -6.94 17.84
C ASN A 146 -21.31 -6.87 17.55
N LEU A 147 -20.88 -7.13 16.31
CA LEU A 147 -19.48 -7.00 15.88
C LEU A 147 -18.98 -5.54 15.87
N LYS A 148 -19.85 -4.55 15.61
CA LYS A 148 -19.49 -3.12 15.63
C LYS A 148 -19.41 -2.49 17.03
N LYS A 149 -19.75 -3.24 18.09
CA LYS A 149 -19.75 -2.77 19.49
C LYS A 149 -18.53 -3.23 20.31
N LEU A 150 -17.66 -4.03 19.70
CA LEU A 150 -16.36 -4.47 20.24
C LEU A 150 -15.24 -3.61 19.63
#